data_AF-A0AAD1FNA3-F1
#
_entry.id   AF-A0AAD1FNA3-F1
#
_cell.length_a   1.000
_cell.length_b   1.000
_cell.length_c   1.000
_cell.angle_alpha   90.00
_cell.angle_beta   90.00
_cell.angle_gamma   90.00
#
_symmetry.space_group_name_H-M   'P 1'
#
loop_
_entity.id
_entity.type
_entity.pdbx_description
1 polymer ?
#
loop_
_entity_poly.entity_id
_entity_poly.type
_entity_poly.pdbx_seq_one_letter_code
_entity_poly.pdbx_strand_id
1 'polypeptide(L)'
;MGVKPLDSVGEQVLRRAVAFNREEDIVVEQGDLLFGQAALDSYLADPEETYYVKSPKSFLGANGLRDVQISFFEDLVCAMMKNIKLQAELSMQQDIVNTVIGRPVNFQGTGGESANLQAEKILLQAAKRAGFKEVEFQFEPVAAGLEYESSLTEDKTVLVVDIGGGTTDCSLIQMGPTWRQQADRSASLLAHSGQRIGGNDLDIYLAFKQLMPQFGYGSKTLRGIEMPLSQFWNPIAINNVAAQTEFYSNANLRALDQLRRDAQEPEKLQRLIHVYHETLGYQLVRRAEEAKIALSEQQAYQVHMQILADQFQIDINQQQLAEAIDVPKEKMRELVVEALAQADTQPDVIFMTGGTARSPILRQCIEQQLPNIPIVSGSYFGSVTSGLARWADHCFK
;
A
#
# COMPACT_ATOMS: atom_id res chain seq x y z
N MET A 1 18.36 0.41 17.19
CA MET A 1 17.43 1.54 17.52
C MET A 1 16.96 1.64 18.98
N GLY A 2 17.26 0.69 19.88
CA GLY A 2 16.95 0.87 21.32
C GLY A 2 15.46 0.98 21.66
N VAL A 3 14.60 0.33 20.87
CA VAL A 3 13.17 0.16 21.18
C VAL A 3 13.06 -1.03 22.13
N LYS A 4 12.44 -0.85 23.30
CA LYS A 4 12.20 -1.92 24.29
C LYS A 4 10.77 -2.42 24.17
N PRO A 5 10.49 -3.72 24.40
CA PRO A 5 9.12 -4.23 24.45
C PRO A 5 8.25 -3.41 25.41
N LEU A 6 6.97 -3.26 25.09
CA LEU A 6 6.02 -2.51 25.92
C LEU A 6 5.61 -3.29 27.17
N ASP A 7 5.41 -4.60 27.03
CA ASP A 7 4.82 -5.46 28.04
C ASP A 7 5.53 -6.82 28.15
N SER A 8 5.07 -7.64 29.08
CA SER A 8 5.62 -8.98 29.32
C SER A 8 5.42 -9.94 28.14
N VAL A 9 4.39 -9.72 27.31
CA VAL A 9 4.17 -10.51 26.09
C VAL A 9 5.27 -10.22 25.10
N GLY A 10 5.54 -8.95 24.80
CA GLY A 10 6.64 -8.54 23.93
C GLY A 10 8.00 -8.98 24.45
N GLU A 11 8.25 -8.93 25.77
CA GLU A 11 9.48 -9.46 26.37
C GLU A 11 9.65 -10.97 26.14
N GLN A 12 8.56 -11.74 26.24
CA GLN A 12 8.59 -13.18 25.97
C GLN A 12 8.83 -13.47 24.49
N VAL A 13 8.20 -12.72 23.58
CA VAL A 13 8.40 -12.84 22.14
C VAL A 13 9.86 -12.55 21.79
N LEU A 14 10.42 -11.44 22.28
CA LEU A 14 11.82 -11.09 22.05
C LEU A 14 12.77 -12.15 22.60
N ARG A 15 12.52 -12.66 23.82
CA ARG A 15 13.36 -13.71 24.42
C ARG A 15 13.36 -14.99 23.59
N ARG A 16 12.20 -15.38 23.06
CA ARG A 16 12.09 -16.55 22.16
C ARG A 16 12.84 -16.33 20.85
N ALA A 17 12.70 -15.15 20.25
CA ALA A 17 13.42 -14.82 19.01
C ALA A 17 14.94 -14.84 19.21
N VAL A 18 15.45 -14.29 20.32
CA VAL A 18 16.89 -14.31 20.64
C VAL A 18 17.40 -15.73 20.89
N ALA A 19 16.59 -16.59 21.52
CA ALA A 19 16.94 -17.99 21.71
C ALA A 19 17.00 -18.74 20.38
N PHE A 20 15.99 -18.57 19.52
CA PHE A 20 15.94 -19.15 18.18
C PHE A 20 17.14 -18.70 17.33
N ASN A 21 17.43 -17.40 17.29
CA ASN A 21 18.59 -16.88 16.55
C ASN A 21 19.90 -17.49 17.04
N ARG A 22 20.04 -17.73 18.36
CA ARG A 22 21.22 -18.39 18.91
C ARG A 22 21.31 -19.87 18.51
N GLU A 23 20.18 -20.57 18.46
CA GLU A 23 20.11 -21.98 18.05
C GLU A 23 20.47 -22.16 16.58
N GLU A 24 20.11 -21.19 15.74
CA GLU A 24 20.38 -21.17 14.30
C GLU A 24 21.68 -20.40 13.92
N ASP A 25 22.51 -20.03 14.92
CA ASP A 25 23.74 -19.23 14.73
C ASP A 25 23.54 -17.90 13.95
N ILE A 26 22.34 -17.32 14.03
CA ILE A 26 21.98 -16.04 13.42
C ILE A 26 22.45 -14.89 14.32
N VAL A 27 23.37 -14.08 13.78
CA VAL A 27 23.82 -12.83 14.43
C VAL A 27 22.98 -11.67 13.89
N VAL A 28 22.29 -10.96 14.78
CA VAL A 28 21.51 -9.75 14.42
C VAL A 28 22.24 -8.51 14.90
N GLU A 29 22.61 -7.66 13.96
CA GLU A 29 23.27 -6.37 14.16
C GLU A 29 22.31 -5.19 13.96
N GLN A 30 22.75 -3.98 14.32
CA GLN A 30 21.91 -2.79 14.12
C GLN A 30 21.64 -2.48 12.64
N GLY A 31 22.55 -2.89 11.74
CA GLY A 31 22.46 -2.65 10.31
C GLY A 31 21.43 -3.54 9.59
N ASP A 32 20.99 -4.62 10.22
CA ASP A 32 20.09 -5.61 9.57
C ASP A 32 18.64 -5.12 9.47
N LEU A 33 18.29 -4.07 10.23
CA LEU A 33 16.98 -3.44 10.15
C LEU A 33 17.02 -2.24 9.20
N LEU A 34 16.57 -2.49 7.96
CA LEU A 34 16.52 -1.51 6.90
C LEU A 34 15.12 -0.90 6.73
N PHE A 35 15.06 0.29 6.14
CA PHE A 35 13.80 1.00 5.85
C PHE A 35 13.74 1.50 4.41
N GLY A 36 12.52 1.70 3.92
CA GLY A 36 12.27 2.31 2.61
C GLY A 36 12.92 1.54 1.47
N GLN A 37 13.59 2.26 0.56
CA GLN A 37 14.20 1.67 -0.64
C GLN A 37 15.30 0.66 -0.30
N ALA A 38 16.12 0.92 0.74
CA ALA A 38 17.18 0.01 1.15
C ALA A 38 16.63 -1.36 1.60
N ALA A 39 15.49 -1.38 2.30
CA ALA A 39 14.84 -2.64 2.69
C ALA A 39 14.30 -3.40 1.47
N LEU A 40 13.72 -2.68 0.51
CA LEU A 40 13.21 -3.29 -0.73
C LEU A 40 14.35 -3.86 -1.58
N ASP A 41 15.44 -3.11 -1.74
CA ASP A 41 16.58 -3.56 -2.54
C ASP A 41 17.29 -4.76 -1.89
N SER A 42 17.43 -4.78 -0.56
CA SER A 42 17.93 -5.94 0.17
C SER A 42 17.04 -7.17 -0.05
N TYR A 43 15.73 -7.00 0.08
CA TYR A 43 14.78 -8.09 -0.13
C TYR A 43 14.79 -8.61 -1.57
N LEU A 44 14.94 -7.73 -2.56
CA LEU A 44 15.01 -8.15 -3.97
C LEU A 44 16.35 -8.77 -4.36
N ALA A 45 17.42 -8.48 -3.61
CA ALA A 45 18.72 -9.12 -3.79
C ALA A 45 18.74 -10.53 -3.21
N ASP A 46 18.09 -10.73 -2.05
CA ASP A 46 18.00 -12.03 -1.38
C ASP A 46 16.64 -12.21 -0.67
N PRO A 47 15.59 -12.64 -1.41
CA PRO A 47 14.24 -12.77 -0.86
C PRO A 47 14.06 -13.93 0.12
N GLU A 48 14.96 -14.92 0.10
CA GLU A 48 14.86 -16.13 0.94
C GLU A 48 15.39 -15.86 2.35
N GLU A 49 16.45 -15.05 2.45
CA GLU A 49 17.09 -14.72 3.73
C GLU A 49 16.57 -13.40 4.34
N THR A 50 15.78 -12.61 3.60
CA THR A 50 15.28 -11.31 4.06
C THR A 50 13.80 -11.36 4.44
N TYR A 51 13.48 -11.04 5.70
CA TYR A 51 12.10 -10.81 6.11
C TYR A 51 11.64 -9.39 5.73
N TYR A 52 10.75 -9.29 4.74
CA TYR A 52 10.25 -8.01 4.24
C TYR A 52 8.79 -7.75 4.62
N VAL A 53 8.52 -6.56 5.16
CA VAL A 53 7.16 -6.13 5.50
C VAL A 53 6.76 -4.92 4.66
N LYS A 54 5.73 -5.09 3.83
CA LYS A 54 5.11 -4.02 3.03
C LYS A 54 3.72 -3.69 3.55
N SER A 55 3.39 -2.39 3.58
CA SER A 55 2.05 -1.86 3.93
C SER A 55 1.51 -2.33 5.31
N PRO A 56 2.27 -2.21 6.42
CA PRO A 56 1.81 -2.68 7.73
C PRO A 56 0.53 -1.97 8.23
N LYS A 57 0.24 -0.76 7.74
CA LYS A 57 -0.99 -0.01 8.06
C LYS A 57 -2.26 -0.83 7.82
N SER A 58 -2.32 -1.66 6.77
CA SER A 58 -3.50 -2.48 6.45
C SER A 58 -3.84 -3.53 7.51
N PHE A 59 -2.91 -3.83 8.44
CA PHE A 59 -3.12 -4.83 9.49
C PHE A 59 -3.53 -4.23 10.83
N LEU A 60 -3.40 -2.92 11.03
CA LEU A 60 -3.65 -2.30 12.34
C LEU A 60 -5.11 -2.44 12.79
N GLY A 61 -6.05 -2.36 11.85
CA GLY A 61 -7.49 -2.57 12.07
C GLY A 61 -7.96 -4.02 11.87
N ALA A 62 -7.06 -4.98 11.65
CA ALA A 62 -7.47 -6.35 11.37
C ALA A 62 -8.18 -6.99 12.58
N ASN A 63 -9.28 -7.69 12.30
CA ASN A 63 -10.04 -8.40 13.33
C ASN A 63 -9.37 -9.70 13.75
N GLY A 64 -9.50 -10.05 15.03
CA GLY A 64 -9.03 -11.32 15.57
C GLY A 64 -7.51 -11.44 15.71
N LEU A 65 -6.78 -10.31 15.71
CA LEU A 65 -5.37 -10.31 16.06
C LEU A 65 -5.18 -10.79 17.50
N ARG A 66 -4.29 -11.75 17.68
CA ARG A 66 -3.85 -12.19 19.02
C ARG A 66 -2.90 -11.15 19.61
N ASP A 67 -2.79 -11.11 20.93
CA ASP A 67 -1.92 -10.16 21.65
C ASP A 67 -0.46 -10.14 21.13
N VAL A 68 0.08 -11.32 20.79
CA VAL A 68 1.42 -11.45 20.20
C VAL A 68 1.54 -10.73 18.85
N GLN A 69 0.48 -10.77 18.03
CA GLN A 69 0.47 -10.10 16.72
C GLN A 69 0.33 -8.59 16.90
N ILE A 70 -0.49 -8.13 17.85
CA ILE A 70 -0.61 -6.72 18.20
C ILE A 70 0.75 -6.17 18.67
N SER A 71 1.41 -6.88 19.60
CA SER A 71 2.75 -6.53 20.10
C SER A 71 3.78 -6.42 18.97
N PHE A 72 3.77 -7.38 18.03
CA PHE A 72 4.63 -7.34 16.84
C PHE A 72 4.37 -6.10 15.95
N PHE A 73 3.11 -5.79 15.66
CA PHE A 73 2.78 -4.61 14.84
C PHE A 73 3.14 -3.30 15.55
N GLU A 74 2.96 -3.21 16.87
CA GLU A 74 3.39 -2.06 17.65
C GLU A 74 4.91 -1.86 17.58
N ASP A 75 5.69 -2.94 17.73
CA ASP A 75 7.15 -2.90 17.60
C ASP A 75 7.60 -2.44 16.21
N LEU A 76 6.97 -2.99 15.16
CA LEU A 76 7.25 -2.62 13.77
C LEU A 76 6.94 -1.14 13.52
N VAL A 77 5.76 -0.67 13.93
CA VAL A 77 5.36 0.73 13.75
C VAL A 77 6.26 1.66 14.56
N CYS A 78 6.63 1.28 15.78
CA CYS A 78 7.55 2.06 16.62
C CYS A 78 8.91 2.20 15.96
N ALA A 79 9.46 1.11 15.41
CA ALA A 79 10.71 1.12 14.65
C ALA A 79 10.64 2.07 13.45
N MET A 80 9.55 2.03 12.67
CA MET A 80 9.33 2.93 11.54
C MET A 80 9.26 4.41 11.97
N MET A 81 8.45 4.72 13.00
CA MET A 81 8.31 6.09 13.52
C MET A 81 9.63 6.61 14.07
N LYS A 82 10.38 5.78 14.79
CA LYS A 82 11.68 6.15 15.35
C LYS A 82 12.71 6.43 14.26
N ASN A 83 12.72 5.64 13.19
CA ASN A 83 13.56 5.92 12.03
C ASN A 83 13.22 7.29 11.40
N ILE A 84 11.94 7.57 11.15
CA ILE A 84 11.48 8.86 10.61
C ILE A 84 11.87 10.02 11.53
N LYS A 85 11.62 9.88 12.83
CA LYS A 85 11.97 10.86 13.87
C LYS A 85 13.47 11.16 13.85
N LEU A 86 14.31 10.13 13.92
CA LEU A 86 15.77 10.28 13.93
C LEU A 86 16.28 10.98 12.67
N GLN A 87 15.78 10.61 11.49
CA GLN A 87 16.17 11.26 10.24
C GLN A 87 15.76 12.75 10.21
N ALA A 88 14.55 13.06 10.67
CA ALA A 88 14.06 14.44 10.76
C ALA A 88 14.86 15.28 11.78
N GLU A 89 15.14 14.74 12.96
CA GLU A 89 15.94 15.39 14.01
C GLU A 89 17.37 15.66 13.54
N LEU A 90 17.99 14.69 12.83
CA LEU A 90 19.32 14.87 12.24
C LEU A 90 19.32 15.97 11.16
N SER A 91 18.28 16.02 10.33
CA SER A 91 18.16 17.03 9.28
C SER A 91 17.90 18.44 9.83
N MET A 92 17.14 18.55 10.92
CA MET A 92 16.78 19.83 11.53
C MET A 92 17.76 20.28 12.62
N GLN A 93 18.61 19.37 13.10
CA GLN A 93 19.49 19.57 14.26
C GLN A 93 18.73 19.99 15.52
N GLN A 94 17.52 19.47 15.70
CA GLN A 94 16.62 19.78 16.81
C GLN A 94 15.85 18.54 17.23
N ASP A 95 15.54 18.45 18.52
CA ASP A 95 14.69 17.40 19.06
C ASP A 95 13.22 17.64 18.66
N ILE A 96 12.58 16.61 18.12
CA ILE A 96 11.15 16.62 17.77
C ILE A 96 10.39 15.86 18.85
N VAL A 97 9.70 16.59 19.71
CA VAL A 97 9.00 16.00 20.87
C VAL A 97 7.50 15.81 20.65
N ASN A 98 6.88 16.49 19.69
CA ASN A 98 5.45 16.42 19.42
C ASN A 98 5.20 15.98 17.97
N THR A 99 4.08 15.30 17.72
CA THR A 99 3.73 14.83 16.37
C THR A 99 2.22 14.82 16.12
N VAL A 100 1.84 15.05 14.87
CA VAL A 100 0.50 14.76 14.37
C VAL A 100 0.60 13.56 13.45
N ILE A 101 -0.24 12.54 13.68
CA ILE A 101 -0.27 11.31 12.91
C ILE A 101 -1.56 11.26 12.09
N GLY A 102 -1.41 11.09 10.77
CA GLY A 102 -2.54 10.85 9.88
C GLY A 102 -3.18 9.48 10.14
N ARG A 103 -4.50 9.43 10.19
CA ARG A 103 -5.30 8.20 10.20
C ARG A 103 -6.36 8.21 9.10
N PRO A 104 -6.70 7.06 8.49
CA PRO A 104 -7.88 6.99 7.63
C PRO A 104 -9.14 7.27 8.46
N VAL A 105 -10.26 7.56 7.79
CA VAL A 105 -11.54 7.71 8.50
C VAL A 105 -11.93 6.39 9.16
N ASN A 106 -11.76 5.28 8.44
CA ASN A 106 -11.87 3.93 8.98
C ASN A 106 -10.62 3.11 8.66
N PHE A 107 -10.05 2.47 9.67
CA PHE A 107 -9.03 1.45 9.44
C PHE A 107 -9.66 0.21 8.81
N GLN A 108 -8.90 -0.45 7.96
CA GLN A 108 -9.34 -1.65 7.25
C GLN A 108 -9.61 -2.79 8.23
N GLY A 109 -10.85 -3.28 8.27
CA GLY A 109 -11.29 -4.39 9.14
C GLY A 109 -12.82 -4.48 9.19
N THR A 110 -13.38 -5.66 9.51
CA THR A 110 -14.83 -5.83 9.64
C THR A 110 -15.36 -5.39 11.02
N GLY A 111 -14.50 -4.80 11.86
CA GLY A 111 -14.78 -4.45 13.27
C GLY A 111 -15.38 -3.06 13.47
N GLY A 112 -15.47 -2.26 12.40
CA GLY A 112 -15.93 -0.87 12.46
C GLY A 112 -15.15 -0.07 13.50
N GLU A 113 -15.86 0.55 14.45
CA GLU A 113 -15.24 1.40 15.47
C GLU A 113 -14.25 0.65 16.38
N SER A 114 -14.47 -0.64 16.63
CA SER A 114 -13.51 -1.41 17.44
C SER A 114 -12.16 -1.60 16.73
N ALA A 115 -12.16 -1.70 15.40
CA ALA A 115 -10.95 -1.75 14.58
C ALA A 115 -10.22 -0.39 14.57
N ASN A 116 -10.96 0.72 14.52
CA ASN A 116 -10.40 2.08 14.63
C ASN A 116 -9.70 2.28 15.97
N LEU A 117 -10.38 1.98 17.07
CA LEU A 117 -9.82 2.10 18.42
C LEU A 117 -8.56 1.23 18.61
N GLN A 118 -8.55 0.01 18.09
CA GLN A 118 -7.37 -0.86 18.13
C GLN A 118 -6.20 -0.24 17.37
N ALA A 119 -6.42 0.20 16.13
CA ALA A 119 -5.38 0.75 15.30
C ALA A 119 -4.79 2.05 15.88
N GLU A 120 -5.65 2.94 16.36
CA GLU A 120 -5.24 4.18 17.03
C GLU A 120 -4.45 3.90 18.30
N LYS A 121 -4.87 2.91 19.10
CA LYS A 121 -4.12 2.49 20.29
C LYS A 121 -2.71 2.02 19.94
N ILE A 122 -2.57 1.17 18.91
CA ILE A 122 -1.26 0.69 18.43
C ILE A 122 -0.40 1.87 17.97
N LEU A 123 -0.95 2.79 17.17
CA LEU A 123 -0.24 3.98 16.69
C LEU A 123 0.22 4.88 17.84
N LEU A 124 -0.66 5.14 18.81
CA LEU A 124 -0.37 5.98 19.96
C LEU A 124 0.73 5.38 20.81
N GLN A 125 0.64 4.07 21.12
CA GLN A 125 1.66 3.37 21.91
C GLN A 125 3.02 3.36 21.20
N ALA A 126 3.03 3.05 19.90
CA ALA A 126 4.23 3.10 19.08
C ALA A 126 4.87 4.50 19.05
N ALA A 127 4.05 5.56 18.92
CA ALA A 127 4.51 6.94 18.91
C ALA A 127 5.12 7.37 20.26
N LYS A 128 4.47 7.04 21.38
CA LYS A 128 5.03 7.30 22.72
C LYS A 128 6.36 6.58 22.91
N ARG A 129 6.45 5.32 22.49
CA ARG A 129 7.70 4.51 22.55
C ARG A 129 8.80 5.04 21.62
N ALA A 130 8.43 5.65 20.50
CA ALA A 130 9.37 6.33 19.60
C ALA A 130 9.95 7.62 20.21
N GLY A 131 9.31 8.17 21.26
CA GLY A 131 9.81 9.31 22.03
C GLY A 131 8.96 10.58 21.94
N PHE A 132 7.78 10.52 21.31
CA PHE A 132 6.88 11.68 21.25
C PHE A 132 6.14 11.87 22.59
N LYS A 133 6.14 13.10 23.11
CA LYS A 133 5.47 13.53 24.35
C LYS A 133 3.99 13.81 24.12
N GLU A 134 3.66 14.53 23.06
CA GLU A 134 2.28 14.81 22.65
C GLU A 134 2.04 14.23 21.25
N VAL A 135 0.90 13.58 21.09
CA VAL A 135 0.51 12.89 19.85
C VAL A 135 -0.92 13.27 19.58
N GLU A 136 -1.14 13.88 18.42
CA GLU A 136 -2.46 14.23 17.91
C GLU A 136 -2.77 13.38 16.69
N PHE A 137 -4.04 12.99 16.50
CA PHE A 137 -4.48 12.33 15.28
C PHE A 137 -5.27 13.27 14.41
N GLN A 138 -5.08 13.18 13.10
CA GLN A 138 -5.92 13.88 12.14
C GLN A 138 -6.32 12.95 11.00
N PHE A 139 -7.53 13.11 10.49
CA PHE A 139 -7.98 12.37 9.32
C PHE A 139 -7.09 12.70 8.11
N GLU A 140 -6.52 11.67 7.48
CA GLU A 140 -5.76 11.77 6.23
C GLU A 140 -6.48 12.60 5.15
N PRO A 141 -7.80 12.41 4.88
CA PRO A 141 -8.46 13.21 3.86
C PRO A 141 -8.66 14.68 4.26
N VAL A 142 -8.81 14.98 5.56
CA VAL A 142 -8.82 16.36 6.04
C VAL A 142 -7.44 16.98 5.84
N ALA A 143 -6.38 16.27 6.27
CA ALA A 143 -5.01 16.72 6.12
C ALA A 143 -4.63 16.95 4.64
N ALA A 144 -4.95 16.01 3.74
CA ALA A 144 -4.73 16.15 2.30
C ALA A 144 -5.38 17.43 1.74
N GLY A 145 -6.57 17.75 2.25
CA GLY A 145 -7.34 18.92 1.88
C GLY A 145 -6.83 20.23 2.46
N LEU A 146 -6.06 20.25 3.55
CA LEU A 146 -5.68 21.51 4.25
C LEU A 146 -4.91 22.50 3.36
N GLU A 147 -4.07 21.99 2.45
CA GLU A 147 -3.36 22.84 1.49
C GLU A 147 -4.34 23.49 0.51
N TYR A 148 -5.22 22.68 -0.09
CA TYR A 148 -6.26 23.18 -0.99
C TYR A 148 -7.22 24.12 -0.27
N GLU A 149 -7.66 23.74 0.94
CA GLU A 149 -8.51 24.53 1.81
C GLU A 149 -7.88 25.89 2.02
N SER A 150 -6.56 26.00 2.30
CA SER A 150 -5.90 27.29 2.53
C SER A 150 -6.02 28.28 1.37
N SER A 151 -6.24 27.80 0.14
CA SER A 151 -6.43 28.63 -1.06
C SER A 151 -7.87 29.13 -1.27
N LEU A 152 -8.85 28.57 -0.55
CA LEU A 152 -10.26 28.93 -0.73
C LEU A 152 -10.56 30.33 -0.18
N THR A 153 -11.57 31.00 -0.73
CA THR A 153 -12.10 32.27 -0.19
C THR A 153 -13.54 32.15 0.30
N GLU A 154 -14.18 31.02 0.00
CA GLU A 154 -15.55 30.66 0.33
C GLU A 154 -15.59 29.19 0.77
N ASP A 155 -16.62 28.80 1.50
CA ASP A 155 -16.82 27.39 1.86
C ASP A 155 -17.22 26.59 0.63
N LYS A 156 -16.62 25.40 0.46
CA LYS A 156 -16.86 24.46 -0.62
C LYS A 156 -17.00 23.05 -0.10
N THR A 157 -17.78 22.25 -0.82
CA THR A 157 -17.84 20.81 -0.65
C THR A 157 -16.80 20.17 -1.57
N VAL A 158 -15.81 19.51 -0.98
CA VAL A 158 -14.66 18.93 -1.67
C VAL A 158 -14.73 17.41 -1.59
N LEU A 159 -14.75 16.73 -2.73
CA LEU A 159 -14.54 15.28 -2.79
C LEU A 159 -13.04 14.99 -2.83
N VAL A 160 -12.47 14.55 -1.73
CA VAL A 160 -11.09 14.08 -1.66
C VAL A 160 -11.05 12.61 -2.10
N VAL A 161 -10.28 12.32 -3.14
CA VAL A 161 -10.03 10.95 -3.64
C VAL A 161 -8.54 10.66 -3.45
N ASP A 162 -8.20 9.97 -2.36
CA ASP A 162 -6.84 9.54 -2.05
C ASP A 162 -6.60 8.13 -2.58
N ILE A 163 -5.78 8.00 -3.62
CA ILE A 163 -5.42 6.72 -4.23
C ILE A 163 -3.96 6.42 -3.89
N GLY A 164 -3.78 5.75 -2.76
CA GLY A 164 -2.48 5.34 -2.26
C GLY A 164 -1.92 4.10 -2.95
N GLY A 165 -0.85 3.55 -2.37
CA GLY A 165 -0.26 2.30 -2.85
C GLY A 165 -1.08 1.05 -2.46
N GLY A 166 -1.77 1.06 -1.33
CA GLY A 166 -2.50 -0.12 -0.84
C GLY A 166 -3.96 0.12 -0.44
N THR A 167 -4.41 1.37 -0.40
CA THR A 167 -5.78 1.76 -0.08
C THR A 167 -6.23 2.87 -1.00
N THR A 168 -7.55 2.96 -1.18
CA THR A 168 -8.23 4.07 -1.81
C THR A 168 -9.28 4.54 -0.84
N ASP A 169 -9.26 5.83 -0.53
CA ASP A 169 -10.12 6.48 0.44
C ASP A 169 -10.78 7.68 -0.23
N CYS A 170 -12.11 7.71 -0.24
CA CYS A 170 -12.92 8.79 -0.77
C CYS A 170 -13.67 9.46 0.38
N SER A 171 -13.56 10.78 0.49
CA SER A 171 -14.20 11.55 1.55
C SER A 171 -14.80 12.83 1.00
N LEU A 172 -16.06 13.08 1.33
CA LEU A 172 -16.72 14.35 1.01
C LEU A 172 -16.60 15.26 2.22
N ILE A 173 -15.93 16.40 2.06
CA ILE A 173 -15.55 17.27 3.17
C ILE A 173 -15.94 18.72 2.86
N GLN A 174 -16.51 19.41 3.84
CA GLN A 174 -16.68 20.85 3.79
C GLN A 174 -15.37 21.56 4.19
N MET A 175 -14.87 22.41 3.30
CA MET A 175 -13.62 23.14 3.46
C MET A 175 -13.84 24.63 3.22
N GLY A 176 -13.17 25.49 3.97
CA GLY A 176 -13.24 26.93 3.76
C GLY A 176 -13.02 27.76 5.03
N PRO A 177 -13.18 29.08 4.94
CA PRO A 177 -12.95 30.00 6.06
C PRO A 177 -13.68 29.61 7.35
N THR A 178 -14.90 29.06 7.26
CA THR A 178 -15.70 28.65 8.43
C THR A 178 -15.12 27.43 9.14
N TRP A 179 -14.45 26.55 8.38
CA TRP A 179 -13.96 25.27 8.89
C TRP A 179 -12.50 25.33 9.33
N ARG A 180 -11.66 26.17 8.69
CA ARG A 180 -10.22 26.28 8.98
C ARG A 180 -9.88 26.57 10.44
N GLN A 181 -10.76 27.27 11.16
CA GLN A 181 -10.55 27.68 12.54
C GLN A 181 -11.15 26.70 13.56
N GLN A 182 -11.81 25.62 13.10
CA GLN A 182 -12.41 24.64 13.99
C GLN A 182 -11.38 23.60 14.40
N ALA A 183 -11.25 23.39 15.72
CA ALA A 183 -10.40 22.34 16.28
C ALA A 183 -10.96 20.94 16.00
N ASP A 184 -12.29 20.78 16.04
CA ASP A 184 -12.96 19.54 15.65
C ASP A 184 -13.44 19.64 14.20
N ARG A 185 -12.88 18.79 13.35
CA ARG A 185 -13.23 18.71 11.91
C ARG A 185 -14.19 17.57 11.60
N SER A 186 -14.68 16.83 12.59
CA SER A 186 -15.55 15.67 12.40
C SER A 186 -16.85 16.05 11.70
N ALA A 187 -17.45 17.19 12.08
CA ALA A 187 -18.67 17.69 11.44
C ALA A 187 -18.48 18.16 9.98
N SER A 188 -17.22 18.42 9.58
CA SER A 188 -16.91 18.78 8.19
C SER A 188 -16.87 17.57 7.26
N LEU A 189 -16.72 16.36 7.80
CA LEU A 189 -16.70 15.12 7.04
C LEU A 189 -18.14 14.63 6.82
N LEU A 190 -18.67 14.85 5.63
CA LEU A 190 -20.05 14.53 5.27
C LEU A 190 -20.26 13.06 4.93
N ALA A 191 -19.26 12.45 4.29
CA ALA A 191 -19.32 11.07 3.84
C ALA A 191 -17.92 10.49 3.68
N HIS A 192 -17.84 9.16 3.77
CA HIS A 192 -16.59 8.44 3.56
C HIS A 192 -16.83 7.00 3.07
N SER A 193 -15.99 6.58 2.13
CA SER A 193 -15.84 5.19 1.72
C SER A 193 -14.36 4.87 1.55
N GLY A 194 -13.94 3.65 1.85
CA GLY A 194 -12.55 3.25 1.62
C GLY A 194 -12.38 1.74 1.58
N GLN A 195 -11.42 1.28 0.79
CA GLN A 195 -11.11 -0.16 0.67
C GLN A 195 -9.61 -0.38 0.49
N ARG A 196 -9.14 -1.57 0.90
CA ARG A 196 -7.81 -2.11 0.59
C ARG A 196 -7.67 -2.45 -0.90
N ILE A 197 -7.69 -1.42 -1.72
CA ILE A 197 -7.40 -1.45 -3.14
C ILE A 197 -6.61 -0.21 -3.51
N GLY A 198 -5.50 -0.35 -4.22
CA GLY A 198 -4.65 0.80 -4.55
C GLY A 198 -3.68 0.53 -5.70
N GLY A 199 -2.58 1.27 -5.72
CA GLY A 199 -1.54 1.15 -6.74
C GLY A 199 -0.97 -0.26 -6.89
N ASN A 200 -0.80 -1.00 -5.79
CA ASN A 200 -0.31 -2.39 -5.79
C ASN A 200 -1.26 -3.31 -6.55
N ASP A 201 -2.58 -3.13 -6.43
CA ASP A 201 -3.53 -3.96 -7.16
C ASP A 201 -3.41 -3.71 -8.67
N LEU A 202 -3.23 -2.45 -9.09
CA LEU A 202 -2.95 -2.14 -10.49
C LEU A 202 -1.69 -2.87 -11.00
N ASP A 203 -0.63 -2.92 -10.18
CA ASP A 203 0.63 -3.59 -10.52
C ASP A 203 0.43 -5.10 -10.66
N ILE A 204 -0.31 -5.72 -9.74
CA ILE A 204 -0.62 -7.16 -9.77
C ILE A 204 -1.46 -7.49 -11.00
N TYR A 205 -2.50 -6.71 -11.29
CA TYR A 205 -3.35 -6.92 -12.47
C TYR A 205 -2.56 -6.72 -13.78
N LEU A 206 -1.69 -5.72 -13.84
CA LEU A 206 -0.82 -5.50 -15.00
C LEU A 206 0.19 -6.65 -15.16
N ALA A 207 0.83 -7.09 -14.08
CA ALA A 207 1.73 -8.24 -14.09
C ALA A 207 1.01 -9.51 -14.56
N PHE A 208 -0.20 -9.74 -14.07
CA PHE A 208 -1.01 -10.89 -14.44
C PHE A 208 -1.40 -10.89 -15.92
N LYS A 209 -1.80 -9.74 -16.46
CA LYS A 209 -2.28 -9.65 -17.85
C LYS A 209 -1.16 -9.53 -18.87
N GLN A 210 -0.07 -8.83 -18.55
CA GLN A 210 0.97 -8.51 -19.53
C GLN A 210 2.26 -9.31 -19.33
N LEU A 211 2.62 -9.68 -18.09
CA LEU A 211 3.88 -10.40 -17.82
C LEU A 211 3.69 -11.92 -17.77
N MET A 212 2.67 -12.41 -17.07
CA MET A 212 2.42 -13.85 -16.92
C MET A 212 2.23 -14.65 -18.22
N PRO A 213 1.82 -14.07 -19.38
CA PRO A 213 1.84 -14.81 -20.65
C PRO A 213 3.22 -15.38 -21.02
N GLN A 214 4.32 -14.75 -20.59
CA GLN A 214 5.69 -15.25 -20.78
C GLN A 214 6.07 -16.39 -19.82
N PHE A 215 5.21 -16.65 -18.82
CA PHE A 215 5.32 -17.71 -17.80
C PHE A 215 4.28 -18.82 -18.00
N GLY A 216 3.43 -18.70 -19.03
CA GLY A 216 2.48 -19.75 -19.43
C GLY A 216 1.01 -19.40 -19.21
N TYR A 217 0.69 -18.20 -18.71
CA TYR A 217 -0.70 -17.75 -18.59
C TYR A 217 -1.34 -17.65 -19.99
N GLY A 218 -2.54 -18.22 -20.14
CA GLY A 218 -3.23 -18.32 -21.43
C GLY A 218 -2.72 -19.44 -22.34
N SER A 219 -1.70 -20.20 -21.92
CA SER A 219 -1.30 -21.42 -22.62
C SER A 219 -2.20 -22.60 -22.24
N LYS A 220 -2.04 -23.72 -22.97
CA LYS A 220 -2.80 -24.95 -22.78
C LYS A 220 -1.90 -26.14 -22.52
N THR A 221 -2.47 -27.16 -21.90
CA THR A 221 -1.86 -28.50 -21.84
C THR A 221 -1.88 -29.17 -23.21
N LEU A 222 -1.10 -30.23 -23.40
CA LEU A 222 -1.09 -31.09 -24.58
C LEU A 222 -2.48 -31.64 -24.92
N ARG A 223 -3.38 -31.73 -23.93
CA ARG A 223 -4.78 -32.16 -24.09
C ARG A 223 -5.75 -31.01 -24.41
N GLY A 224 -5.26 -29.79 -24.59
CA GLY A 224 -6.05 -28.59 -24.88
C GLY A 224 -6.77 -27.99 -23.68
N ILE A 225 -6.47 -28.44 -22.46
CA ILE A 225 -7.04 -27.90 -21.21
C ILE A 225 -6.29 -26.60 -20.85
N GLU A 226 -7.03 -25.56 -20.49
CA GLU A 226 -6.49 -24.27 -20.01
C GLU A 226 -5.66 -24.45 -18.73
N MET A 227 -4.58 -23.66 -18.60
CA MET A 227 -3.78 -23.69 -17.39
C MET A 227 -4.52 -23.09 -16.18
N PRO A 228 -4.34 -23.62 -14.95
CA PRO A 228 -5.01 -23.11 -13.76
C PRO A 228 -4.57 -21.67 -13.42
N LEU A 229 -5.52 -20.75 -13.28
CA LEU A 229 -5.25 -19.32 -13.06
C LEU A 229 -4.43 -19.05 -11.78
N SER A 230 -4.68 -19.82 -10.71
CA SER A 230 -3.99 -19.65 -9.42
C SER A 230 -2.46 -19.80 -9.54
N GLN A 231 -1.98 -20.60 -10.49
CA GLN A 231 -0.53 -20.78 -10.71
C GLN A 231 0.17 -19.50 -11.19
N PHE A 232 -0.57 -18.58 -11.82
CA PHE A 232 -0.03 -17.33 -12.33
C PHE A 232 -0.43 -16.13 -11.47
N TRP A 233 -1.54 -16.22 -10.74
CA TRP A 233 -1.98 -15.16 -9.82
C TRP A 233 -1.25 -15.20 -8.48
N ASN A 234 -1.18 -16.37 -7.85
CA ASN A 234 -0.63 -16.52 -6.51
C ASN A 234 0.81 -16.02 -6.35
N PRO A 235 1.77 -16.23 -7.28
CA PRO A 235 3.14 -15.74 -7.11
C PRO A 235 3.27 -14.23 -7.14
N ILE A 236 2.34 -13.52 -7.78
CA ILE A 236 2.35 -12.05 -7.87
C ILE A 236 1.33 -11.41 -6.93
N ALA A 237 0.52 -12.19 -6.23
CA ALA A 237 -0.38 -11.68 -5.21
C ALA A 237 0.39 -11.27 -3.93
N ILE A 238 1.33 -10.34 -4.05
CA ILE A 238 2.22 -9.87 -2.98
C ILE A 238 1.48 -9.20 -1.81
N ASN A 239 0.21 -8.84 -2.03
CA ASN A 239 -0.70 -8.34 -1.00
C ASN A 239 -1.51 -9.47 -0.31
N ASN A 240 -1.31 -10.73 -0.67
CA ASN A 240 -2.04 -11.88 -0.15
C ASN A 240 -1.07 -12.98 0.34
N VAL A 241 -0.81 -12.98 1.64
CA VAL A 241 0.09 -13.93 2.29
C VAL A 241 -0.34 -15.38 2.05
N ALA A 242 -1.64 -15.68 2.12
CA ALA A 242 -2.14 -17.05 1.94
C ALA A 242 -1.85 -17.56 0.52
N ALA A 243 -2.04 -16.72 -0.50
CA ALA A 243 -1.75 -17.06 -1.89
C ALA A 243 -0.24 -17.30 -2.10
N GLN A 244 0.61 -16.43 -1.53
CA GLN A 244 2.07 -16.60 -1.58
C GLN A 244 2.50 -17.90 -0.90
N THR A 245 2.01 -18.17 0.32
CA THR A 245 2.31 -19.41 1.05
C THR A 245 1.87 -20.65 0.28
N GLU A 246 0.70 -20.62 -0.36
CA GLU A 246 0.23 -21.72 -1.21
C GLU A 246 1.16 -21.95 -2.40
N PHE A 247 1.53 -20.87 -3.12
CA PHE A 247 2.39 -20.96 -4.29
C PHE A 247 3.77 -21.53 -3.97
N TYR A 248 4.41 -21.04 -2.89
CA TYR A 248 5.74 -21.45 -2.46
C TYR A 248 5.74 -22.75 -1.64
N SER A 249 4.63 -23.47 -1.60
CA SER A 249 4.56 -24.76 -0.91
C SER A 249 5.19 -25.89 -1.74
N ASN A 250 5.83 -26.84 -1.06
CA ASN A 250 6.35 -28.06 -1.68
C ASN A 250 5.27 -28.88 -2.42
N ALA A 251 4.01 -28.78 -1.99
CA ALA A 251 2.89 -29.40 -2.67
C ALA A 251 2.64 -28.76 -4.05
N ASN A 252 2.72 -27.43 -4.13
CA ASN A 252 2.55 -26.69 -5.37
C ASN A 252 3.72 -26.91 -6.35
N LEU A 253 4.97 -27.03 -5.86
CA LEU A 253 6.11 -27.35 -6.73
C LEU A 253 5.88 -28.64 -7.54
N ARG A 254 5.34 -29.68 -6.90
CA ARG A 254 5.00 -30.95 -7.59
C ARG A 254 3.92 -30.74 -8.65
N ALA A 255 2.95 -29.86 -8.38
CA ALA A 255 1.90 -29.53 -9.33
C ALA A 255 2.46 -28.74 -10.53
N LEU A 256 3.35 -27.77 -10.30
CA LEU A 256 4.06 -27.04 -11.34
C LEU A 256 4.90 -27.96 -12.24
N ASP A 257 5.63 -28.90 -11.63
CA ASP A 257 6.41 -29.91 -12.37
C ASP A 257 5.54 -30.80 -13.26
N GLN A 258 4.35 -31.15 -12.79
CA GLN A 258 3.40 -31.92 -13.58
C GLN A 258 2.82 -31.08 -14.72
N LEU A 259 2.39 -29.85 -14.43
CA LEU A 259 1.88 -28.91 -15.43
C LEU A 259 2.90 -28.64 -16.53
N ARG A 260 4.18 -28.47 -16.19
CA ARG A 260 5.26 -28.29 -17.17
C ARG A 260 5.37 -29.48 -18.12
N ARG A 261 5.32 -30.73 -17.62
CA ARG A 261 5.39 -31.93 -18.47
C ARG A 261 4.20 -32.04 -19.41
N ASP A 262 3.04 -31.59 -18.95
CA ASP A 262 1.79 -31.64 -19.70
C ASP A 262 1.56 -30.38 -20.55
N ALA A 263 2.45 -29.39 -20.54
CA ALA A 263 2.27 -28.11 -21.24
C ALA A 263 2.55 -28.19 -22.74
N GLN A 264 1.83 -27.40 -23.54
CA GLN A 264 2.20 -27.12 -24.94
C GLN A 264 3.46 -26.24 -25.03
N GLU A 265 3.68 -25.38 -24.03
CA GLU A 265 4.79 -24.42 -23.95
C GLU A 265 5.60 -24.65 -22.65
N PRO A 266 6.28 -25.80 -22.52
CA PRO A 266 6.96 -26.20 -21.27
C PRO A 266 8.07 -25.23 -20.85
N GLU A 267 8.70 -24.52 -21.77
CA GLU A 267 9.72 -23.50 -21.52
C GLU A 267 9.16 -22.31 -20.73
N LYS A 268 7.91 -21.92 -20.96
CA LYS A 268 7.26 -20.85 -20.19
C LYS A 268 7.00 -21.29 -18.75
N LEU A 269 6.54 -22.52 -18.56
CA LEU A 269 6.33 -23.08 -17.21
C LEU A 269 7.67 -23.31 -16.48
N GLN A 270 8.76 -23.56 -17.21
CA GLN A 270 10.10 -23.60 -16.62
C GLN A 270 10.48 -22.25 -16.00
N ARG A 271 10.12 -21.13 -16.64
CA ARG A 271 10.32 -19.79 -16.07
C ARG A 271 9.48 -19.60 -14.80
N LEU A 272 8.24 -20.11 -14.77
CA LEU A 272 7.39 -20.04 -13.58
C LEU A 272 7.96 -20.87 -12.42
N ILE A 273 8.53 -22.04 -12.69
CA ILE A 273 9.24 -22.84 -11.69
C ILE A 273 10.49 -22.11 -11.19
N HIS A 274 11.19 -21.35 -12.03
CA HIS A 274 12.28 -20.50 -11.57
C HIS A 274 11.80 -19.37 -10.63
N VAL A 275 10.63 -18.77 -10.91
CA VAL A 275 10.00 -17.80 -9.99
C VAL A 275 9.67 -18.43 -8.64
N TYR A 276 9.32 -19.72 -8.61
CA TYR A 276 9.17 -20.48 -7.38
C TYR A 276 10.49 -20.61 -6.63
N HIS A 277 11.56 -21.05 -7.31
CA HIS A 277 12.83 -21.34 -6.66
C HIS A 277 13.59 -20.11 -6.16
N GLU A 278 13.45 -18.97 -6.84
CA GLU A 278 14.17 -17.75 -6.48
C GLU A 278 13.24 -16.69 -5.87
N THR A 279 12.00 -17.07 -5.55
CA THR A 279 11.01 -16.20 -4.90
C THR A 279 10.78 -14.85 -5.64
N LEU A 280 10.76 -14.87 -6.97
CA LEU A 280 10.78 -13.66 -7.82
C LEU A 280 9.43 -12.93 -7.96
N GLY A 281 8.41 -13.32 -7.19
CA GLY A 281 7.06 -12.76 -7.28
C GLY A 281 7.03 -11.23 -7.17
N TYR A 282 7.74 -10.69 -6.18
CA TYR A 282 7.88 -9.24 -6.00
C TYR A 282 8.64 -8.55 -7.13
N GLN A 283 9.65 -9.19 -7.70
CA GLN A 283 10.40 -8.64 -8.81
C GLN A 283 9.51 -8.47 -10.04
N LEU A 284 8.63 -9.44 -10.32
CA LEU A 284 7.65 -9.34 -11.40
C LEU A 284 6.67 -8.18 -11.18
N VAL A 285 6.16 -8.03 -9.96
CA VAL A 285 5.25 -6.92 -9.63
C VAL A 285 5.97 -5.57 -9.71
N ARG A 286 7.23 -5.47 -9.28
CA ARG A 286 8.05 -4.25 -9.43
C ARG A 286 8.22 -3.85 -10.90
N ARG A 287 8.42 -4.81 -11.81
CA ARG A 287 8.49 -4.53 -13.25
C ARG A 287 7.18 -4.02 -13.82
N ALA A 288 6.04 -4.53 -13.33
CA ALA A 288 4.74 -3.99 -13.67
C ALA A 288 4.53 -2.58 -13.09
N GLU A 289 4.99 -2.32 -11.86
CA GLU A 289 4.94 -0.99 -11.25
C GLU A 289 5.74 0.05 -12.06
N GLU A 290 6.96 -0.30 -12.48
CA GLU A 290 7.79 0.53 -13.36
C GLU A 290 7.07 0.84 -14.68
N ALA A 291 6.45 -0.16 -15.30
CA ALA A 291 5.67 0.02 -16.53
C ALA A 291 4.45 0.91 -16.31
N LYS A 292 3.68 0.69 -15.24
CA LYS A 292 2.51 1.51 -14.87
C LYS A 292 2.88 2.98 -14.68
N ILE A 293 3.98 3.23 -13.96
CA ILE A 293 4.49 4.60 -13.72
C ILE A 293 4.89 5.24 -15.06
N ALA A 294 5.68 4.55 -15.89
CA ALA A 294 6.12 5.08 -17.18
C ALA A 294 4.94 5.39 -18.12
N LEU A 295 3.93 4.51 -18.15
CA LEU A 295 2.72 4.66 -18.97
C LEU A 295 1.79 5.79 -18.50
N SER A 296 2.05 6.39 -17.33
CA SER A 296 1.35 7.61 -16.89
C SER A 296 1.79 8.84 -17.70
N GLU A 297 2.96 8.80 -18.33
CA GLU A 297 3.53 9.90 -19.12
C GLU A 297 3.76 9.51 -20.59
N GLN A 298 3.91 8.21 -20.86
CA GLN A 298 4.26 7.66 -22.17
C GLN A 298 3.14 6.79 -22.74
N GLN A 299 3.05 6.72 -24.07
CA GLN A 299 2.04 5.90 -24.76
C GLN A 299 2.35 4.40 -24.75
N ALA A 300 3.64 4.05 -24.68
CA ALA A 300 4.13 2.68 -24.65
C ALA A 300 5.40 2.59 -23.79
N TYR A 301 5.63 1.42 -23.20
CA TYR A 301 6.80 1.10 -22.40
C TYR A 301 7.23 -0.34 -22.68
N GLN A 302 8.54 -0.56 -22.81
CA GLN A 302 9.11 -1.89 -23.05
C GLN A 302 9.72 -2.46 -21.77
N VAL A 303 9.07 -3.47 -21.20
CA VAL A 303 9.59 -4.18 -20.03
C VAL A 303 10.67 -5.14 -20.48
N HIS A 304 11.84 -5.03 -19.85
CA HIS A 304 12.97 -5.91 -20.08
C HIS A 304 13.05 -6.95 -18.96
N MET A 305 13.02 -8.22 -19.33
CA MET A 305 13.06 -9.34 -18.40
C MET A 305 14.25 -10.25 -18.69
N GLN A 306 14.90 -10.69 -17.62
CA GLN A 306 15.89 -11.76 -17.68
C GLN A 306 15.49 -12.82 -16.65
N ILE A 307 15.24 -14.03 -17.14
CA ILE A 307 14.87 -15.19 -16.33
C ILE A 307 15.73 -16.35 -16.82
N LEU A 308 16.53 -16.96 -15.94
CA LEU A 308 17.56 -17.92 -16.33
C LEU A 308 18.52 -17.30 -17.38
N ALA A 309 18.77 -18.01 -18.49
CA ALA A 309 19.54 -17.52 -19.64
C ALA A 309 18.67 -16.79 -20.67
N ASP A 310 17.34 -16.77 -20.51
CA ASP A 310 16.43 -16.14 -21.44
C ASP A 310 16.32 -14.64 -21.15
N GLN A 311 16.53 -13.83 -22.19
CA GLN A 311 16.22 -12.41 -22.19
C GLN A 311 15.05 -12.16 -23.14
N PHE A 312 14.03 -11.46 -22.67
CA PHE A 312 12.87 -11.14 -23.48
C PHE A 312 12.32 -9.76 -23.13
N GLN A 313 11.59 -9.20 -24.10
CA GLN A 313 10.97 -7.88 -24.03
C GLN A 313 9.46 -8.02 -24.14
N ILE A 314 8.74 -7.19 -23.39
CA ILE A 314 7.28 -7.10 -23.45
C ILE A 314 6.91 -5.64 -23.68
N ASP A 315 6.33 -5.37 -24.84
CA ASP A 315 5.79 -4.04 -25.15
C ASP A 315 4.39 -3.91 -24.56
N ILE A 316 4.21 -2.89 -23.72
CA ILE A 316 2.93 -2.57 -23.08
C ILE A 316 2.54 -1.16 -23.49
N ASN A 317 1.31 -0.94 -23.94
CA ASN A 317 0.76 0.37 -24.24
C ASN A 317 -0.34 0.79 -23.25
N GLN A 318 -0.78 2.05 -23.33
CA GLN A 318 -1.83 2.59 -22.43
C GLN A 318 -3.17 1.86 -22.52
N GLN A 319 -3.54 1.34 -23.69
CA GLN A 319 -4.77 0.57 -23.84
C GLN A 319 -4.68 -0.77 -23.08
N GLN A 320 -3.58 -1.49 -23.23
CA GLN A 320 -3.31 -2.73 -22.50
C GLN A 320 -3.25 -2.51 -20.99
N LEU A 321 -2.71 -1.38 -20.54
CA LEU A 321 -2.77 -0.97 -19.13
C LEU A 321 -4.22 -0.79 -18.70
N ALA A 322 -5.03 -0.01 -19.43
CA ALA A 322 -6.42 0.26 -19.11
C ALA A 322 -7.26 -1.03 -19.03
N GLU A 323 -7.08 -1.94 -19.98
CA GLU A 323 -7.73 -3.25 -19.99
C GLU A 323 -7.28 -4.13 -18.82
N ALA A 324 -5.99 -4.10 -18.48
CA ALA A 324 -5.47 -4.91 -17.37
C ALA A 324 -6.04 -4.46 -16.03
N ILE A 325 -6.18 -3.15 -15.81
CA ILE A 325 -6.59 -2.57 -14.53
C ILE A 325 -8.11 -2.32 -14.43
N ASP A 326 -8.91 -2.83 -15.36
CA ASP A 326 -10.34 -2.54 -15.41
C ASP A 326 -11.06 -2.90 -14.09
N VAL A 327 -10.79 -4.09 -13.55
CA VAL A 327 -11.37 -4.56 -12.29
C VAL A 327 -11.03 -3.65 -11.10
N PRO A 328 -9.75 -3.34 -10.80
CA PRO A 328 -9.44 -2.43 -9.71
C PRO A 328 -9.92 -0.99 -9.96
N LYS A 329 -9.91 -0.51 -11.20
CA LYS A 329 -10.45 0.80 -11.57
C LYS A 329 -11.96 0.89 -11.26
N GLU A 330 -12.75 -0.12 -11.61
CA GLU A 330 -14.19 -0.13 -11.33
C GLU A 330 -14.49 -0.13 -9.83
N LYS A 331 -13.72 -0.88 -9.03
CA LYS A 331 -13.85 -0.83 -7.56
C LYS A 331 -13.54 0.54 -6.98
N MET A 332 -12.51 1.23 -7.49
CA MET A 332 -12.22 2.61 -7.07
C MET A 332 -13.36 3.57 -7.47
N ARG A 333 -13.99 3.36 -8.63
CA ARG A 333 -15.17 4.13 -9.05
C ARG A 333 -16.37 3.88 -8.14
N GLU A 334 -16.59 2.63 -7.73
CA GLU A 334 -17.64 2.25 -6.77
C GLU A 334 -17.48 2.96 -5.43
N LEU A 335 -16.27 3.13 -4.92
CA LEU A 335 -16.01 3.91 -3.70
C LEU A 335 -16.46 5.36 -3.86
N VAL A 336 -16.13 6.01 -4.98
CA VAL A 336 -16.60 7.39 -5.23
C VAL A 336 -18.13 7.45 -5.23
N VAL A 337 -18.81 6.48 -5.86
CA VAL A 337 -20.28 6.41 -5.85
C VAL A 337 -20.82 6.19 -4.44
N GLU A 338 -20.19 5.32 -3.65
CA GLU A 338 -20.58 5.04 -2.27
C GLU A 338 -20.47 6.29 -1.39
N ALA A 339 -19.36 7.01 -1.44
CA ALA A 339 -19.18 8.26 -0.70
C ALA A 339 -20.23 9.32 -1.10
N LEU A 340 -20.55 9.44 -2.39
CA LEU A 340 -21.57 10.38 -2.85
C LEU A 340 -22.98 9.97 -2.41
N ALA A 341 -23.27 8.67 -2.37
CA ALA A 341 -24.59 8.18 -1.95
C ALA A 341 -24.87 8.39 -0.45
N GLN A 342 -23.82 8.54 0.37
CA GLN A 342 -23.94 8.86 1.79
C GLN A 342 -24.25 10.34 2.05
N ALA A 343 -24.01 11.23 1.08
CA ALA A 343 -24.20 12.66 1.22
C ALA A 343 -25.36 13.17 0.35
N ASP A 344 -26.19 14.05 0.91
CA ASP A 344 -27.29 14.70 0.18
C ASP A 344 -26.84 15.87 -0.72
N THR A 345 -25.54 15.99 -1.00
CA THR A 345 -24.96 17.10 -1.77
C THR A 345 -23.91 16.62 -2.77
N GLN A 346 -23.80 17.34 -3.88
CA GLN A 346 -22.72 17.14 -4.85
C GLN A 346 -21.47 17.94 -4.44
N PRO A 347 -20.26 17.47 -4.81
CA PRO A 347 -19.04 18.24 -4.63
C PRO A 347 -18.98 19.42 -5.59
N ASP A 348 -18.44 20.54 -5.12
CA ASP A 348 -18.06 21.68 -5.96
C ASP A 348 -16.76 21.42 -6.73
N VAL A 349 -15.93 20.52 -6.20
CA VAL A 349 -14.58 20.22 -6.71
C VAL A 349 -14.12 18.84 -6.25
N ILE A 350 -13.34 18.17 -7.09
CA ILE A 350 -12.69 16.89 -6.78
C ILE A 350 -11.21 17.15 -6.55
N PHE A 351 -10.72 16.81 -5.37
CA PHE A 351 -9.31 16.89 -5.01
C PHE A 351 -8.70 15.47 -5.06
N MET A 352 -7.92 15.20 -6.11
CA MET A 352 -7.23 13.91 -6.25
C MET A 352 -5.83 13.95 -5.64
N THR A 353 -5.49 12.95 -4.83
CA THR A 353 -4.20 12.82 -4.16
C THR A 353 -3.72 11.36 -4.11
N GLY A 354 -2.46 11.15 -3.73
CA GLY A 354 -1.80 9.85 -3.73
C GLY A 354 -1.06 9.59 -5.03
N GLY A 355 0.04 8.83 -4.96
CA GLY A 355 0.91 8.59 -6.12
C GLY A 355 0.19 7.94 -7.30
N THR A 356 -0.81 7.10 -7.01
CA THR A 356 -1.60 6.39 -8.01
C THR A 356 -2.60 7.30 -8.74
N ALA A 357 -3.02 8.42 -8.13
CA ALA A 357 -3.92 9.39 -8.75
C ALA A 357 -3.31 10.13 -9.95
N ARG A 358 -2.00 9.99 -10.19
CA ARG A 358 -1.33 10.47 -11.43
C ARG A 358 -1.76 9.70 -12.68
N SER A 359 -2.38 8.52 -12.52
CA SER A 359 -2.81 7.70 -13.64
C SER A 359 -3.86 8.43 -14.49
N PRO A 360 -3.60 8.67 -15.79
CA PRO A 360 -4.58 9.32 -16.67
C PRO A 360 -5.86 8.49 -16.81
N ILE A 361 -5.77 7.16 -16.71
CA ILE A 361 -6.91 6.24 -16.79
C ILE A 361 -7.84 6.43 -15.59
N LEU A 362 -7.29 6.56 -14.38
CA LEU A 362 -8.09 6.77 -13.17
C LEU A 362 -8.70 8.17 -13.16
N ARG A 363 -7.92 9.19 -13.55
CA ARG A 363 -8.43 10.55 -13.69
C ARG A 363 -9.62 10.60 -14.65
N GLN A 364 -9.49 10.01 -15.83
CA GLN A 364 -10.58 9.96 -16.81
C GLN A 364 -11.81 9.22 -16.28
N CYS A 365 -11.62 8.13 -15.53
CA CYS A 365 -12.71 7.39 -14.89
C CYS A 365 -13.51 8.30 -13.93
N ILE A 366 -12.82 9.08 -13.10
CA ILE A 366 -13.46 10.03 -12.17
C ILE A 366 -14.12 11.20 -12.91
N GLU A 367 -13.49 11.75 -13.95
CA GLU A 367 -14.06 12.81 -14.80
C GLU A 367 -15.37 12.35 -15.49
N GLN A 368 -15.43 11.09 -15.91
CA GLN A 368 -16.65 10.50 -16.49
C GLN A 368 -17.76 10.27 -15.45
N GLN A 369 -17.38 9.93 -14.20
CA GLN A 369 -18.33 9.67 -13.12
C GLN A 369 -18.99 10.96 -12.60
N LEU A 370 -18.26 12.08 -12.62
CA LEU A 370 -18.73 13.40 -12.16
C LEU A 370 -18.46 14.46 -13.26
N PRO A 371 -19.23 14.43 -14.37
CA PRO A 371 -19.03 15.37 -15.45
C PRO A 371 -19.29 16.80 -14.98
N ASN A 372 -18.45 17.72 -15.43
CA ASN A 372 -18.48 19.16 -15.11
C ASN A 372 -18.01 19.56 -13.70
N ILE A 373 -17.63 18.61 -12.83
CA ILE A 373 -16.98 18.96 -11.57
C ILE A 373 -15.47 19.13 -11.82
N PRO A 374 -14.87 20.29 -11.47
CA PRO A 374 -13.46 20.51 -11.69
C PRO A 374 -12.61 19.54 -10.87
N ILE A 375 -11.62 18.92 -11.51
CA ILE A 375 -10.60 18.13 -10.84
C ILE A 375 -9.37 18.99 -10.60
N VAL A 376 -9.02 19.16 -9.33
CA VAL A 376 -7.77 19.77 -8.89
C VAL A 376 -6.86 18.67 -8.33
N SER A 377 -5.56 18.91 -8.44
CA SER A 377 -4.55 17.99 -7.94
C SER A 377 -3.57 18.77 -7.06
N GLY A 378 -3.34 18.27 -5.84
CA GLY A 378 -2.28 18.79 -4.97
C GLY A 378 -0.94 18.10 -5.25
N SER A 379 0.00 18.24 -4.30
CA SER A 379 1.21 17.42 -4.30
C SER A 379 0.85 15.94 -4.08
N TYR A 380 0.97 15.12 -5.14
CA TYR A 380 0.60 13.69 -5.13
C TYR A 380 1.31 12.83 -4.08
N PHE A 381 2.46 13.26 -3.57
CA PHE A 381 3.25 12.52 -2.56
C PHE A 381 3.29 13.20 -1.19
N GLY A 382 2.86 14.47 -1.08
CA GLY A 382 3.12 15.30 0.09
C GLY A 382 1.89 15.96 0.71
N SER A 383 0.74 15.97 0.06
CA SER A 383 -0.44 16.73 0.51
C SER A 383 -0.85 16.38 1.95
N VAL A 384 -0.96 15.08 2.28
CA VAL A 384 -1.28 14.60 3.63
C VAL A 384 -0.22 15.07 4.62
N THR A 385 1.06 14.77 4.37
CA THR A 385 2.17 15.12 5.28
C THR A 385 2.28 16.63 5.49
N SER A 386 2.18 17.43 4.42
CA SER A 386 2.18 18.89 4.49
C SER A 386 0.97 19.43 5.25
N GLY A 387 -0.21 18.82 5.06
CA GLY A 387 -1.40 19.12 5.84
C GLY A 387 -1.23 18.82 7.33
N LEU A 388 -0.70 17.65 7.67
CA LEU A 388 -0.41 17.26 9.05
C LEU A 388 0.60 18.21 9.70
N ALA A 389 1.62 18.65 8.97
CA ALA A 389 2.56 19.65 9.46
C ALA A 389 1.89 21.00 9.74
N ARG A 390 0.99 21.47 8.85
CA ARG A 390 0.18 22.68 9.09
C ARG A 390 -0.75 22.54 10.30
N TRP A 391 -1.32 21.36 10.49
CA TRP A 391 -2.15 21.05 11.66
C TRP A 391 -1.32 21.03 12.95
N ALA A 392 -0.11 20.47 12.91
CA ALA A 392 0.81 20.49 14.04
C ALA A 392 1.13 21.93 14.48
N ASP A 393 1.29 22.82 13.52
CA ASP A 393 1.51 24.25 13.71
C ASP A 393 0.31 24.96 14.38
N HIS A 394 -0.89 24.39 14.30
CA HIS A 394 -2.08 24.87 15.01
C HIS A 394 -2.17 24.26 16.42
N CYS A 395 -1.83 22.98 16.57
CA CYS A 395 -1.96 22.24 17.83
C CYS A 395 -0.86 22.54 18.86
N PHE A 396 0.38 22.75 18.42
CA PHE A 396 1.56 22.79 19.29
C PHE A 396 2.28 24.15 19.32
N LYS A 397 1.56 25.23 18.97
CA LYS A 397 2.09 26.60 18.97
C LYS A 397 2.23 27.22 20.36
#